data_AF-A0A1Z8S833-F1
#
_entry.id   AF-A0A1Z8S833-F1
#
_cell.length_a   1.000
_cell.length_b   1.000
_cell.length_c   1.000
_cell.angle_alpha   90.00
_cell.angle_beta   90.00
_cell.angle_gamma   90.00
#
_symmetry.space_group_name_H-M   'P 1'
#
loop_
_entity.id
_entity.type
_entity.pdbx_description
1 polymer ?
#
loop_
_entity_poly.entity_id
_entity_poly.type
_entity_poly.pdbx_seq_one_letter_code
_entity_poly.pdbx_strand_id
1 'polypeptide(L)'
;MLGIVRNKPTLGETYFESSYDELKEFIEGNKNSANYYVDNDRTQSKYSLKLKKTNITVNLLDDRLYKVPKSKEGEIILTNNRTKQMLTIQIQKNFKEYLKNKYQITENTSPQNINVNGASLLEFVFCFDNNPHNLIMFSRIPILQLLLTDKVELPYQSTHNDHCVFTKRIYNDYAYIEANDE
;
A
#
# COMPACT_ATOMS: atom_id res chain seq x y z
N MET A 1 19.37 -14.26 -27.95
CA MET A 1 18.43 -14.96 -27.03
C MET A 1 18.78 -14.47 -25.63
N LEU A 2 17.98 -13.57 -25.05
CA LEU A 2 18.20 -13.07 -23.68
C LEU A 2 17.71 -14.15 -22.71
N GLY A 3 18.61 -15.06 -22.32
CA GLY A 3 18.31 -16.12 -21.38
C GLY A 3 18.40 -15.61 -19.95
N ILE A 4 17.29 -15.62 -19.22
CA ILE A 4 17.30 -15.42 -17.76
C ILE A 4 18.00 -16.64 -17.15
N VAL A 5 19.11 -16.42 -16.44
CA VAL A 5 19.82 -17.46 -15.69
C VAL A 5 18.91 -17.90 -14.55
N ARG A 6 18.43 -19.15 -14.59
CA ARG A 6 17.59 -19.72 -13.54
C ARG A 6 18.47 -20.37 -12.48
N ASN A 7 18.45 -19.83 -11.25
CA ASN A 7 18.83 -20.60 -10.09
C ASN A 7 17.85 -21.79 -9.96
N LYS A 8 18.35 -22.99 -9.63
CA LYS A 8 17.50 -24.17 -9.42
C LYS A 8 16.42 -23.85 -8.37
N PRO A 9 15.17 -24.29 -8.55
CA PRO A 9 14.08 -23.97 -7.63
C PRO A 9 14.34 -24.55 -6.24
N THR A 10 14.03 -23.76 -5.21
CA THR A 10 14.01 -24.20 -3.81
C THR A 10 12.91 -25.26 -3.64
N LEU A 11 13.19 -26.34 -2.89
CA LEU A 11 12.19 -27.38 -2.58
C LEU A 11 10.97 -26.74 -1.89
N GLY A 12 9.83 -26.70 -2.58
CA GLY A 12 8.56 -26.17 -2.08
C GLY A 12 7.93 -25.04 -2.92
N GLU A 13 8.67 -24.49 -3.90
CA GLU A 13 8.18 -23.41 -4.75
C GLU A 13 7.69 -23.92 -6.11
N THR A 14 6.50 -23.47 -6.53
CA THR A 14 5.96 -23.76 -7.87
C THR A 14 6.25 -22.58 -8.78
N TYR A 15 7.04 -22.81 -9.81
CA TYR A 15 7.30 -21.84 -10.87
C TYR A 15 6.55 -22.25 -12.14
N PHE A 16 6.06 -21.28 -12.90
CA PHE A 16 5.55 -21.51 -14.24
C PHE A 16 6.37 -20.72 -15.26
N GLU A 17 6.48 -21.27 -16.46
CA GLU A 17 7.21 -20.64 -17.56
C GLU A 17 6.22 -19.86 -18.44
N SER A 18 6.60 -18.65 -18.80
CA SER A 18 5.84 -17.79 -19.71
C SER A 18 6.83 -17.17 -20.71
N SER A 19 6.34 -16.85 -21.90
CA SER A 19 7.18 -16.29 -22.96
C SER A 19 7.62 -14.87 -22.61
N TYR A 20 8.77 -14.45 -23.14
CA TYR A 20 9.24 -13.07 -22.93
C TYR A 20 8.21 -12.05 -23.44
N ASP A 21 7.57 -12.31 -24.59
CA ASP A 21 6.61 -11.38 -25.18
C ASP A 21 5.37 -11.16 -24.30
N GLU A 22 4.94 -12.17 -23.53
CA GLU A 22 3.85 -12.03 -22.55
C GLU A 22 4.23 -11.16 -21.34
N LEU A 23 5.52 -11.13 -20.99
CA LEU A 23 6.05 -10.40 -19.82
C LEU A 23 6.71 -9.07 -20.19
N LYS A 24 6.98 -8.84 -21.48
CA LYS A 24 7.73 -7.69 -22.00
C LYS A 24 7.19 -6.37 -21.45
N GLU A 25 5.89 -6.18 -21.50
CA GLU A 25 5.27 -4.94 -21.03
C GLU A 25 5.36 -4.75 -19.50
N PHE A 26 5.50 -5.81 -18.72
CA PHE A 26 5.77 -5.71 -17.27
C PHE A 26 7.24 -5.37 -17.01
N ILE A 27 8.16 -6.00 -17.76
CA ILE A 27 9.61 -5.77 -17.66
C ILE A 27 9.97 -4.34 -18.09
N GLU A 28 9.33 -3.84 -19.16
CA GLU A 28 9.52 -2.48 -19.68
C GLU A 28 8.74 -1.41 -18.88
N GLY A 29 7.97 -1.81 -17.85
CA GLY A 29 7.26 -0.90 -16.96
C GLY A 29 5.94 -0.33 -17.50
N ASN A 30 5.48 -0.80 -18.66
CA ASN A 30 4.23 -0.38 -19.30
C ASN A 30 2.97 -0.98 -18.62
N LYS A 31 3.09 -2.16 -18.01
CA LYS A 31 2.04 -2.82 -17.22
C LYS A 31 2.44 -2.94 -15.75
N ASN A 32 1.55 -2.50 -14.86
CA ASN A 32 1.70 -2.69 -13.42
C ASN A 32 1.26 -4.10 -13.02
N SER A 33 2.15 -4.89 -12.43
CA SER A 33 1.89 -6.25 -11.94
C SER A 33 0.72 -6.33 -10.94
N ALA A 34 0.44 -5.26 -10.19
CA ALA A 34 -0.68 -5.20 -9.23
C ALA A 34 -2.06 -5.36 -9.88
N ASN A 35 -2.20 -5.06 -11.18
CA ASN A 35 -3.47 -5.11 -11.91
C ASN A 35 -3.79 -6.51 -12.50
N TYR A 36 -2.89 -7.46 -12.30
CA TYR A 36 -2.96 -8.79 -12.91
C TYR A 36 -2.90 -9.87 -11.83
N TYR A 37 -3.39 -11.05 -12.16
CA TYR A 37 -3.24 -12.25 -11.34
C TYR A 37 -2.87 -13.43 -12.24
N VAL A 38 -2.25 -14.43 -11.63
CA VAL A 38 -1.94 -15.70 -12.28
C VAL A 38 -3.16 -16.59 -12.15
N ASP A 39 -3.83 -16.84 -13.26
CA ASP A 39 -4.91 -17.81 -13.35
C ASP A 39 -4.34 -19.19 -13.68
N ASN A 40 -4.82 -20.22 -12.99
CA ASN A 40 -4.45 -21.62 -13.27
C ASN A 40 -5.67 -22.33 -13.83
N ASP A 41 -5.65 -22.59 -15.13
CA ASP A 41 -6.62 -23.49 -15.74
C ASP A 41 -6.27 -24.93 -15.36
N ARG A 42 -6.93 -25.42 -14.29
CA ARG A 42 -6.74 -26.77 -13.77
C ARG A 42 -7.10 -27.87 -14.77
N THR A 43 -7.89 -27.56 -15.80
CA THR A 43 -8.25 -28.53 -16.84
C THR A 43 -7.17 -28.66 -17.91
N GLN A 44 -6.39 -27.60 -18.14
CA GLN A 44 -5.32 -27.57 -19.15
C GLN A 44 -3.92 -27.52 -18.53
N SER A 45 -3.80 -27.50 -17.20
CA SER A 45 -2.55 -27.29 -16.46
C SER A 45 -1.75 -26.09 -16.97
N LYS A 46 -2.45 -25.04 -17.39
CA LYS A 46 -1.87 -23.85 -18.03
C LYS A 46 -2.06 -22.63 -17.14
N TYR A 47 -0.95 -21.93 -16.90
CA TYR A 47 -0.95 -20.66 -16.20
C TYR A 47 -1.07 -19.52 -17.20
N SER A 48 -1.86 -18.50 -16.88
CA SER A 48 -2.00 -17.31 -17.71
C SER A 48 -2.12 -16.05 -16.86
N LEU A 49 -1.54 -14.95 -17.32
CA LEU A 49 -1.73 -13.65 -16.70
C LEU A 49 -3.06 -13.06 -17.18
N LYS A 50 -4.01 -12.91 -16.26
CA LYS A 50 -5.30 -12.30 -16.56
C LYS A 50 -5.41 -10.94 -15.88
N LEU A 51 -5.91 -9.97 -16.63
CA LEU A 51 -6.30 -8.69 -16.07
C LEU A 51 -7.42 -8.95 -15.04
N LYS A 52 -7.29 -8.34 -13.86
CA LYS A 52 -8.38 -8.35 -12.88
C LYS A 52 -9.60 -7.70 -13.55
N LYS A 53 -10.67 -8.46 -13.80
CA LYS A 53 -11.89 -7.92 -14.41
C LYS A 53 -12.48 -6.88 -13.47
N THR A 54 -12.45 -5.61 -13.86
CA THR A 54 -13.07 -4.50 -13.12
C THR A 54 -14.57 -4.49 -13.39
N ASN A 55 -15.31 -5.37 -12.73
CA ASN A 55 -16.71 -5.11 -12.41
C ASN A 55 -16.72 -4.40 -11.06
N ILE A 56 -17.19 -3.15 -11.03
CA ILE A 56 -17.19 -2.34 -9.80
C ILE A 56 -18.11 -3.00 -8.76
N THR A 57 -17.49 -3.61 -7.77
CA THR A 57 -17.90 -3.54 -6.38
C THR A 57 -16.59 -3.46 -5.60
N VAL A 58 -16.33 -2.32 -4.95
CA VAL A 58 -15.20 -2.14 -4.05
C VAL A 58 -15.44 -3.05 -2.84
N ASN A 59 -15.06 -4.32 -2.95
CA ASN A 59 -15.06 -5.32 -1.90
C ASN A 59 -14.01 -6.35 -2.31
N LEU A 60 -12.95 -6.52 -1.52
CA LEU A 60 -11.71 -7.28 -1.78
C LEU A 60 -10.50 -6.43 -2.25
N LEU A 61 -10.30 -5.24 -1.66
CA LEU A 61 -8.97 -4.94 -1.15
C LEU A 61 -8.76 -5.95 -0.01
N ASP A 62 -7.98 -7.01 -0.27
CA ASP A 62 -7.55 -8.06 0.67
C ASP A 62 -8.06 -7.82 2.11
N ASP A 63 -9.08 -8.55 2.56
CA ASP A 63 -9.71 -8.39 3.89
C ASP A 63 -8.71 -8.64 5.05
N ARG A 64 -7.48 -8.97 4.72
CA ARG A 64 -6.34 -9.06 5.62
C ARG A 64 -5.76 -7.66 5.82
N LEU A 65 -6.04 -7.10 6.99
CA LEU A 65 -5.33 -5.94 7.51
C LEU A 65 -3.81 -6.13 7.33
N TYR A 66 -3.17 -5.21 6.61
CA TYR A 66 -1.74 -5.17 6.44
C TYR A 66 -1.11 -4.47 7.65
N LYS A 67 -0.24 -5.18 8.37
CA LYS A 67 0.56 -4.57 9.43
C LYS A 67 1.63 -3.68 8.80
N VAL A 68 1.64 -2.40 9.15
CA VAL A 68 2.67 -1.47 8.70
C VAL A 68 4.01 -1.85 9.36
N PRO A 69 5.08 -2.10 8.58
CA PRO A 69 6.37 -2.49 9.14
C PRO A 69 7.07 -1.31 9.82
N LYS A 70 7.86 -1.61 10.85
CA LYS A 70 8.80 -0.63 11.44
C LYS A 70 9.92 -0.39 10.44
N SER A 71 9.98 0.81 9.86
CA SER A 71 10.94 1.21 8.83
C SER A 71 11.19 2.71 8.90
N LYS A 72 12.38 3.17 8.49
CA LYS A 72 12.71 4.60 8.37
C LYS A 72 12.27 5.19 7.02
N GLU A 73 12.05 4.33 6.04
CA GLU A 73 11.75 4.71 4.65
C GLU A 73 10.46 4.05 4.20
N GLY A 74 9.63 4.82 3.49
CA GLY A 74 8.38 4.39 2.89
C GLY A 74 7.74 5.49 2.05
N GLU A 75 6.84 5.12 1.15
CA GLU A 75 6.02 6.07 0.38
C GLU A 75 5.01 6.79 1.27
N ILE A 76 4.38 6.04 2.18
CA ILE A 76 3.49 6.55 3.23
C ILE A 76 4.17 6.34 4.58
N ILE A 77 4.44 7.43 5.30
CA ILE A 77 5.20 7.40 6.55
C ILE A 77 4.27 7.77 7.70
N LEU A 78 4.23 6.90 8.70
CA LEU A 78 3.48 7.05 9.94
C LEU A 78 4.46 7.21 11.09
N THR A 79 4.52 8.40 11.68
CA THR A 79 5.41 8.73 12.79
C THR A 79 4.60 8.87 14.05
N ASN A 80 4.89 8.03 15.04
CA ASN A 80 4.26 8.07 16.34
C ASN A 80 5.16 8.77 17.36
N ASN A 81 4.75 9.94 17.86
CA ASN A 81 5.36 10.58 19.02
C ASN A 81 4.58 10.19 20.28
N ARG A 82 5.19 9.34 21.12
CA ARG A 82 4.54 8.78 22.31
C ARG A 82 4.37 9.77 23.44
N THR A 83 5.32 10.69 23.62
CA THR A 83 5.27 11.73 24.65
C THR A 83 4.12 12.70 24.40
N LYS A 84 3.97 13.14 23.14
CA LYS A 84 2.91 14.06 22.71
C LYS A 84 1.59 13.36 22.41
N GLN A 85 1.59 12.02 22.45
CA GLN A 85 0.47 11.16 22.05
C GLN A 85 -0.13 11.58 20.69
N MET A 86 0.75 11.65 19.69
CA MET A 86 0.42 12.16 18.35
C MET A 86 0.91 11.20 17.27
N LEU A 87 0.01 10.75 16.41
CA LEU A 87 0.33 10.00 15.20
C LEU A 87 0.31 10.95 14.00
N THR A 88 1.47 11.13 13.37
CA THR A 88 1.62 11.97 12.17
C THR A 88 1.70 11.08 10.94
N ILE A 89 0.94 11.42 9.89
CA ILE A 89 0.91 10.69 8.62
C ILE A 89 1.30 11.64 7.51
N GLN A 90 2.25 11.23 6.68
CA GLN A 90 2.76 12.02 5.57
C GLN A 90 3.06 11.14 4.35
N ILE A 91 2.96 11.74 3.17
CA ILE A 91 3.41 11.13 1.92
C ILE A 91 4.83 11.63 1.65
N GLN A 92 5.75 10.72 1.34
CA GLN A 92 7.12 11.07 0.98
C GLN A 92 7.13 12.07 -0.18
N LYS A 93 7.96 13.11 -0.09
CA LYS A 93 7.87 14.31 -0.95
C LYS A 93 7.88 13.98 -2.44
N ASN A 94 8.84 13.17 -2.90
CA ASN A 94 8.98 12.83 -4.32
C ASN A 94 7.76 12.01 -4.80
N PHE A 95 7.28 11.10 -3.96
CA PHE A 95 6.10 10.30 -4.25
C PHE A 95 4.83 11.16 -4.30
N LYS A 96 4.69 12.12 -3.39
CA LYS A 96 3.60 13.11 -3.38
C LYS A 96 3.58 13.94 -4.66
N GLU A 97 4.73 14.44 -5.10
CA GLU A 97 4.86 15.18 -6.37
C GLU A 97 4.49 14.31 -7.57
N TYR A 98 4.97 13.06 -7.61
CA TYR A 98 4.59 12.09 -8.63
C TYR A 98 3.07 11.86 -8.68
N LEU A 99 2.41 11.64 -7.53
CA LEU A 99 0.97 11.45 -7.46
C LEU A 99 0.22 12.70 -7.93
N LYS A 100 0.64 13.89 -7.50
CA LYS A 100 0.01 15.15 -7.95
C LYS A 100 0.09 15.31 -9.47
N ASN A 101 1.25 15.01 -10.06
CA ASN A 101 1.43 15.10 -11.51
C ASN A 101 0.61 14.05 -12.26
N LYS A 102 0.67 12.79 -11.82
CA LYS A 102 -0.05 11.67 -12.44
C LYS A 102 -1.55 11.87 -12.46
N TYR A 103 -2.11 12.37 -11.37
CA TYR A 103 -3.56 12.58 -11.21
C TYR A 103 -3.99 14.03 -11.49
N GLN A 104 -3.07 14.90 -11.93
CA GLN A 104 -3.33 16.31 -12.25
C GLN A 104 -3.98 17.08 -11.08
N ILE A 105 -3.51 16.80 -9.86
CA ILE A 105 -4.04 17.39 -8.62
C ILE A 105 -3.55 18.83 -8.48
N THR A 106 -4.50 19.76 -8.52
CA THR A 106 -4.32 21.18 -8.19
C THR A 106 -5.06 21.54 -6.89
N GLU A 107 -4.86 22.76 -6.39
CA GLU A 107 -5.57 23.28 -5.20
C GLU A 107 -7.09 23.32 -5.38
N ASN A 108 -7.57 23.40 -6.62
CA ASN A 108 -9.00 23.43 -6.96
C ASN A 108 -9.62 22.03 -7.14
N THR A 109 -8.86 20.96 -6.88
CA THR A 109 -9.34 19.60 -7.14
C THR A 109 -10.37 19.19 -6.09
N SER A 110 -11.55 18.76 -6.53
CA SER A 110 -12.60 18.25 -5.65
C SER A 110 -12.29 16.82 -5.17
N PRO A 111 -12.58 16.48 -3.89
CA PRO A 111 -12.42 15.12 -3.35
C PRO A 111 -13.11 14.02 -4.18
N GLN A 112 -14.20 14.35 -4.87
CA GLN A 112 -14.99 13.39 -5.67
C GLN A 112 -14.25 12.89 -6.91
N ASN A 113 -13.22 13.62 -7.36
CA ASN A 113 -12.48 13.32 -8.58
C ASN A 113 -11.19 12.54 -8.33
N ILE A 114 -10.91 12.16 -7.08
CA ILE A 114 -9.65 11.50 -6.72
C ILE A 114 -9.91 10.06 -6.35
N ASN A 115 -9.43 9.21 -7.26
CA ASN A 115 -9.38 7.78 -7.08
C ASN A 115 -7.94 7.32 -7.35
N VAL A 116 -7.15 7.22 -6.29
CA VAL A 116 -5.78 6.70 -6.36
C VAL A 116 -5.84 5.20 -6.12
N ASN A 117 -5.47 4.40 -7.11
CA ASN A 117 -5.46 2.94 -7.07
C ASN A 117 -6.80 2.30 -6.63
N GLY A 118 -7.95 2.88 -6.96
CA GLY A 118 -9.27 2.37 -6.55
C GLY A 118 -9.80 2.94 -5.23
N ALA A 119 -9.02 3.78 -4.53
CA ALA A 119 -9.36 4.33 -3.23
C ALA A 119 -9.38 5.86 -3.21
N SER A 120 -10.26 6.43 -2.40
CA SER A 120 -10.32 7.86 -2.07
C SER A 120 -9.90 8.16 -0.62
N LEU A 121 -9.80 7.12 0.21
CA LEU A 121 -9.52 7.17 1.64
C LEU A 121 -8.39 6.20 1.99
N LEU A 122 -7.52 6.60 2.91
CA LEU A 122 -6.65 5.69 3.66
C LEU A 122 -7.26 5.42 5.03
N GLU A 123 -7.35 4.15 5.40
CA GLU A 123 -7.86 3.72 6.70
C GLU A 123 -6.71 3.17 7.55
N PHE A 124 -6.58 3.66 8.79
CA PHE A 124 -5.55 3.23 9.72
C PHE A 124 -6.19 2.77 11.03
N VAL A 125 -5.79 1.58 11.47
CA VAL A 125 -6.11 0.99 12.78
C VAL A 125 -4.85 1.13 13.62
N PHE A 126 -4.86 2.07 14.55
CA PHE A 126 -3.78 2.25 15.52
C PHE A 126 -4.12 1.47 16.79
N CYS A 127 -3.21 0.60 17.21
CA CYS A 127 -3.44 -0.43 18.22
C CYS A 127 -2.24 -0.64 19.13
N PHE A 128 -2.37 -1.56 20.09
CA PHE A 128 -1.27 -2.08 20.90
C PHE A 128 -1.18 -3.62 20.88
N ASP A 129 -0.08 -4.17 21.40
CA ASP A 129 0.20 -5.61 21.49
C ASP A 129 0.13 -6.38 20.16
N ASN A 130 0.40 -5.67 19.05
CA ASN A 130 0.32 -6.24 17.70
C ASN A 130 -1.06 -6.88 17.36
N ASN A 131 -2.14 -6.41 17.99
CA ASN A 131 -3.48 -6.93 17.80
C ASN A 131 -4.43 -5.82 17.32
N PRO A 132 -5.00 -5.91 16.10
CA PRO A 132 -5.90 -4.89 15.58
C PRO A 132 -7.21 -4.73 16.38
N HIS A 133 -7.56 -5.71 17.24
CA HIS A 133 -8.71 -5.59 18.14
C HIS A 133 -8.42 -4.76 19.39
N ASN A 134 -7.14 -4.58 19.74
CA ASN A 134 -6.68 -3.74 20.85
C ASN A 134 -6.54 -2.29 20.38
N LEU A 135 -7.68 -1.67 20.05
CA LEU A 135 -7.75 -0.37 19.39
C LEU A 135 -7.38 0.79 20.32
N ILE A 136 -6.46 1.64 19.86
CA ILE A 136 -6.22 2.98 20.42
C ILE A 136 -7.04 4.00 19.64
N MET A 137 -6.97 3.94 18.31
CA MET A 137 -7.65 4.89 17.43
C MET A 137 -7.90 4.27 16.06
N PHE A 138 -9.04 4.58 15.45
CA PHE A 138 -9.31 4.31 14.05
C PHE A 138 -9.42 5.64 13.29
N SER A 139 -8.76 5.75 12.14
CA SER A 139 -8.74 7.00 11.37
C SER A 139 -8.97 6.74 9.89
N ARG A 140 -9.76 7.63 9.27
CA ARG A 140 -10.02 7.66 7.84
C ARG A 140 -9.56 9.00 7.30
N ILE A 141 -8.60 8.98 6.38
CA ILE A 141 -7.98 10.19 5.86
C ILE A 141 -8.21 10.25 4.35
N PRO A 142 -8.86 11.30 3.84
CA PRO A 142 -8.92 11.56 2.41
C PRO A 142 -7.53 11.62 1.80
N ILE A 143 -7.30 10.84 0.74
CA ILE A 143 -6.01 10.85 0.03
C ILE A 143 -5.69 12.27 -0.47
N LEU A 144 -6.71 13.00 -0.93
CA LEU A 144 -6.57 14.39 -1.32
C LEU A 144 -5.99 15.27 -0.20
N GLN A 145 -6.44 15.09 1.04
CA GLN A 145 -5.95 15.88 2.16
C GLN A 145 -4.44 15.68 2.34
N LEU A 146 -3.95 14.44 2.27
CA LEU A 146 -2.53 14.12 2.35
C LEU A 146 -1.72 14.64 1.15
N LEU A 147 -2.35 14.76 -0.03
CA LEU A 147 -1.73 15.34 -1.22
C LEU A 147 -1.66 16.87 -1.18
N LEU A 148 -2.55 17.53 -0.44
CA LEU A 148 -2.58 19.00 -0.31
C LEU A 148 -1.87 19.52 0.93
N THR A 149 -1.78 18.74 2.01
CA THR A 149 -1.14 19.13 3.27
C THR A 149 0.20 18.42 3.44
N ASP A 150 1.16 19.02 4.14
CA ASP A 150 2.46 18.39 4.36
C ASP A 150 2.35 17.09 5.17
N LYS A 151 1.45 17.10 6.15
CA LYS A 151 1.16 15.99 7.05
C LYS A 151 -0.24 16.14 7.63
N VAL A 152 -0.77 15.02 8.12
CA VAL A 152 -1.97 14.98 8.96
C VAL A 152 -1.55 14.52 10.35
N GLU A 153 -1.95 15.28 11.36
CA GLU A 153 -1.65 15.00 12.77
C GLU A 153 -2.90 14.49 13.46
N LEU A 154 -2.79 13.35 14.12
CA LEU A 154 -3.89 12.64 14.76
C LEU A 154 -3.57 12.46 16.25
N PRO A 155 -4.15 13.29 17.14
CA PRO A 155 -3.97 13.11 18.57
C PRO A 155 -4.68 11.84 19.02
N TYR A 156 -4.07 11.13 19.96
CA TYR A 156 -4.64 9.93 20.57
C TYR A 156 -4.44 9.96 22.09
N GLN A 157 -5.09 9.03 22.79
CA GLN A 157 -4.85 8.79 24.21
C GLN A 157 -4.51 7.33 24.44
N SER A 158 -3.35 7.06 25.03
CA SER A 158 -2.89 5.69 25.32
C SER A 158 -1.92 5.71 26.49
N THR A 159 -2.05 4.71 27.37
CA THR A 159 -1.07 4.39 28.42
C THR A 159 -0.17 3.21 28.03
N HIS A 160 -0.39 2.63 26.84
CA HIS A 160 0.36 1.50 26.33
C HIS A 160 1.68 1.93 25.67
N ASN A 161 2.62 1.00 25.63
CA ASN A 161 3.97 1.26 25.15
C ASN A 161 4.30 0.57 23.82
N ASP A 162 3.69 -0.59 23.54
CA ASP A 162 3.92 -1.35 22.32
C ASP A 162 2.82 -1.06 21.31
N HIS A 163 3.02 -0.03 20.48
CA HIS A 163 2.04 0.39 19.49
C HIS A 163 2.26 -0.27 18.12
N CYS A 164 1.15 -0.50 17.43
CA CYS A 164 1.08 -1.07 16.10
C CYS A 164 0.15 -0.25 15.20
N VAL A 165 0.39 -0.28 13.89
CA VAL A 165 -0.56 0.25 12.91
C VAL A 165 -0.89 -0.83 11.89
N PHE A 166 -2.17 -0.99 11.61
CA PHE A 166 -2.67 -1.78 10.49
C PHE A 166 -3.41 -0.87 9.50
N THR A 167 -3.40 -1.25 8.23
CA THR A 167 -4.08 -0.53 7.17
C THR A 167 -4.57 -1.48 6.08
N LYS A 168 -5.46 -1.00 5.21
CA LYS A 168 -5.69 -1.67 3.91
C LYS A 168 -4.59 -1.26 2.96
N ARG A 169 -3.93 -2.23 2.34
CA ARG A 169 -2.79 -1.97 1.47
C ARG A 169 -3.23 -1.34 0.14
N ILE A 170 -3.19 -0.01 0.07
CA ILE A 170 -3.50 0.78 -1.14
C ILE A 170 -2.21 1.16 -1.89
N TYR A 171 -1.14 1.42 -1.14
CA TYR A 171 0.21 1.68 -1.65
C TYR A 171 1.12 0.47 -1.44
N ASN A 172 2.24 0.43 -2.15
CA ASN A 172 3.15 -0.70 -2.03
C ASN A 172 3.98 -0.60 -0.75
N ASP A 173 4.31 0.62 -0.35
CA ASP A 173 5.28 0.87 0.70
C ASP A 173 4.72 1.78 1.81
N TYR A 174 4.76 1.27 3.04
CA TYR A 174 4.34 1.98 4.23
C TYR A 174 5.41 1.79 5.30
N ALA A 175 5.66 2.84 6.07
CA ALA A 175 6.63 2.84 7.15
C ALA A 175 6.02 3.33 8.45
N TYR A 176 6.31 2.63 9.56
CA TYR A 176 5.99 3.07 10.91
C TYR A 176 7.28 3.43 11.66
N ILE A 177 7.33 4.63 12.21
CA ILE A 177 8.46 5.19 12.96
C ILE A 177 7.97 5.53 14.36
N GLU A 178 8.69 5.10 15.39
CA GLU A 178 8.54 5.67 16.73
C GLU A 178 9.52 6.83 16.87
N ALA A 179 8.97 8.03 17.03
CA ALA A 179 9.75 9.22 17.35
C ALA A 179 9.97 9.25 18.87
N ASN A 180 11.22 9.22 19.27
CA ASN A 180 11.63 9.63 20.61
C ASN A 180 11.83 11.15 20.56
N ASP A 181 11.37 11.87 21.57
CA ASP A 181 11.82 13.25 21.72
C ASP A 181 13.33 13.20 22.04
N GLU A 182 14.15 13.78 21.16
CA GLU A 182 15.51 14.20 21.50
C GLU A 182 15.46 15.48 22.35
#